data_AF-H0GJN8-F1
#
_entry.id   AF-H0GJN8-F1
#
_cell.length_a   1.000
_cell.length_b   1.000
_cell.length_c   1.000
_cell.angle_alpha   90.00
_cell.angle_beta   90.00
_cell.angle_gamma   90.00
#
_symmetry.space_group_name_H-M   'P 1'
#
loop_
_entity.id
_entity.type
_entity.pdbx_description
1 polymer ?
#
loop_
_entity_poly.entity_id
_entity_poly.type
_entity_poly.pdbx_seq_one_letter_code
_entity_poly.pdbx_strand_id
1 'polypeptide(L)'
;MGEEIWKNKTEKINTELFTLTYGSIVAQLCQDYERDFNKVNDHLYSMGYNIGCRLIEDFLARTALPRCENLVKTSEVLSKCAFKIFLNITPNITNWSHNKDTFSLILDENPLADFVELPMDAMKSLWYSNILCGVLKGSLEMVQLDCDVWFVSDILRGDSQTEIKVKLNRILKDEIPIGED
;
A
#
# COMPACT_ATOMS: atom_id res chain seq x y z
N MET A 1 -18.96 -10.62 1.26
CA MET A 1 -17.65 -10.95 1.86
C MET A 1 -17.07 -9.81 2.70
N GLY A 2 -17.18 -8.54 2.31
CA GLY A 2 -16.62 -7.43 3.12
C GLY A 2 -17.42 -7.04 4.37
N GLU A 3 -18.75 -7.20 4.35
CA GLU A 3 -19.61 -6.69 5.45
C GLU A 3 -19.59 -7.52 6.74
N GLU A 4 -19.37 -8.85 6.66
CA GLU A 4 -19.42 -9.72 7.85
C GLU A 4 -18.15 -9.64 8.72
N ILE A 5 -17.01 -9.29 8.14
CA ILE A 5 -15.72 -9.16 8.85
C ILE A 5 -15.69 -7.87 9.70
N TRP A 6 -16.55 -6.89 9.38
CA TRP A 6 -16.53 -5.55 9.98
C TRP A 6 -17.12 -5.47 11.40
N LYS A 7 -17.67 -6.56 11.94
CA LYS A 7 -18.24 -6.57 13.31
C LYS A 7 -17.19 -6.52 14.43
N ASN A 8 -15.91 -6.68 14.12
CA ASN A 8 -14.85 -6.49 15.11
C ASN A 8 -14.53 -4.99 15.23
N LYS A 9 -14.93 -4.40 16.37
CA LYS A 9 -14.63 -3.05 16.83
C LYS A 9 -13.13 -2.75 16.70
N THR A 10 -12.70 -2.27 15.54
CA THR A 10 -11.51 -1.43 15.47
C THR A 10 -11.99 -0.06 15.95
N GLU A 11 -11.44 0.45 17.05
CA GLU A 11 -11.71 1.84 17.44
C GLU A 11 -11.49 2.71 16.20
N LYS A 12 -12.48 3.53 15.83
CA LYS A 12 -12.32 4.50 14.75
C LYS A 12 -11.26 5.50 15.22
N ILE A 13 -10.00 5.21 14.90
CA ILE A 13 -8.89 6.14 15.10
C ILE A 13 -9.24 7.41 14.32
N ASN A 14 -9.00 8.57 14.91
CA ASN A 14 -9.18 9.83 14.22
C ASN A 14 -8.22 9.87 13.01
N THR A 15 -8.77 9.77 11.80
CA THR A 15 -8.02 9.83 10.54
C THR A 15 -7.15 11.08 10.46
N GLU A 16 -7.61 12.22 11.01
CA GLU A 16 -6.84 13.47 11.03
C GLU A 16 -5.54 13.34 11.83
N LEU A 17 -5.58 12.65 12.98
CA LEU A 17 -4.37 12.42 13.78
C LEU A 17 -3.35 11.58 13.00
N PHE A 18 -3.83 10.56 12.28
CA PHE A 18 -2.98 9.73 11.43
C PHE A 18 -2.39 10.54 10.27
N THR A 19 -3.20 11.33 9.57
CA THR A 19 -2.77 12.21 8.46
C THR A 19 -1.74 13.25 8.92
N LEU A 20 -1.97 13.93 10.05
CA LEU A 20 -1.04 14.92 10.60
C LEU A 20 0.27 14.30 11.08
N THR A 21 0.19 13.11 11.68
CA THR A 21 1.39 12.34 12.08
C THR A 21 2.20 11.97 10.85
N TYR A 22 1.54 11.47 9.80
CA TYR A 22 2.20 11.14 8.55
C TYR A 22 2.83 12.37 7.89
N GLY A 23 2.13 13.51 7.83
CA GLY A 23 2.67 14.75 7.29
C GLY A 23 3.89 15.25 8.05
N SER A 24 3.91 15.08 9.38
CA SER A 24 5.08 15.39 10.20
C SER A 24 6.28 14.50 9.87
N ILE A 25 6.06 13.20 9.64
CA ILE A 25 7.10 12.27 9.19
C ILE A 25 7.67 12.70 7.84
N VAL A 26 6.81 12.98 6.85
CA VAL A 26 7.26 13.40 5.51
C VAL A 26 8.02 14.72 5.57
N ALA A 27 7.53 15.69 6.35
CA ALA A 27 8.21 16.97 6.55
C ALA A 27 9.60 16.79 7.19
N GLN A 28 9.72 15.92 8.21
CA GLN A 28 11.00 15.62 8.84
C GLN A 28 11.97 14.96 7.85
N LEU A 29 11.52 13.96 7.09
CA LEU A 29 12.35 13.32 6.07
C LEU A 29 12.83 14.30 5.01
N CYS A 30 11.98 15.23 4.58
CA CYS A 30 12.36 16.26 3.61
C CYS A 30 13.44 17.21 4.16
N GLN A 31 13.43 17.47 5.47
CA GLN A 31 14.49 18.25 6.13
C GLN A 31 15.78 17.44 6.25
N ASP A 32 15.69 16.20 6.74
CA ASP A 32 16.84 15.33 6.99
C ASP A 32 17.61 14.97 5.71
N TYR A 33 16.90 14.83 4.59
CA TYR A 33 17.51 14.58 3.28
C TYR A 33 17.76 15.84 2.45
N GLU A 34 17.69 17.03 3.06
CA GLU A 34 17.97 18.31 2.38
C GLU A 34 17.17 18.50 1.08
N ARG A 35 15.90 18.06 1.08
CA ARG A 35 14.99 18.06 -0.08
C ARG A 35 15.44 17.17 -1.26
N ASP A 36 16.31 16.19 -1.03
CA ASP A 36 16.55 15.10 -1.98
C ASP A 36 15.36 14.14 -1.98
N PHE A 37 14.34 14.48 -2.78
CA PHE A 37 13.06 13.77 -2.81
C PHE A 37 13.18 12.30 -3.26
N ASN A 38 14.24 11.91 -3.97
CA ASN A 38 14.47 10.51 -4.32
C ASN A 38 14.81 9.70 -3.06
N LYS A 39 15.71 10.23 -2.21
CA LYS A 39 16.02 9.59 -0.92
C LYS A 39 14.80 9.56 0.00
N VAL A 40 13.98 10.62 0.00
CA VAL A 40 12.72 10.65 0.75
C VAL A 40 11.78 9.53 0.27
N ASN A 41 11.61 9.38 -1.05
CA ASN A 41 10.78 8.31 -1.63
C ASN A 41 11.29 6.92 -1.23
N ASP A 42 12.59 6.67 -1.31
CA ASP A 42 13.22 5.41 -0.94
C ASP A 42 13.01 5.12 0.55
N HIS A 43 13.15 6.15 1.41
CA HIS A 43 12.96 6.01 2.84
C HIS A 43 11.50 5.74 3.20
N LEU A 44 10.54 6.45 2.59
CA LEU A 44 9.11 6.20 2.75
C LEU A 44 8.73 4.78 2.32
N TYR A 45 9.27 4.32 1.18
CA TYR A 45 9.06 2.96 0.70
C TYR A 45 9.61 1.93 1.70
N SER A 46 10.84 2.12 2.17
CA SER A 46 11.48 1.23 3.14
C SER A 46 10.73 1.18 4.48
N MET A 47 10.27 2.33 4.99
CA MET A 47 9.41 2.39 6.17
C MET A 47 8.11 1.60 5.94
N GLY A 48 7.46 1.82 4.80
CA GLY A 48 6.23 1.11 4.43
C GLY A 48 6.44 -0.40 4.34
N TYR A 49 7.54 -0.83 3.73
CA TYR A 49 7.89 -2.24 3.60
C TYR A 49 7.96 -2.93 4.98
N ASN A 50 8.69 -2.34 5.92
CA ASN A 50 8.81 -2.86 7.28
C ASN A 50 7.46 -2.90 8.02
N ILE A 51 6.59 -1.90 7.78
CA ILE A 51 5.22 -1.89 8.31
C ILE A 51 4.42 -3.04 7.70
N GLY A 52 4.45 -3.20 6.38
CA GLY A 52 3.71 -4.25 5.65
C GLY A 52 4.06 -5.65 6.12
N CYS A 53 5.35 -5.94 6.34
CA CYS A 53 5.80 -7.25 6.82
C CYS A 53 5.22 -7.63 8.19
N ARG A 54 4.88 -6.64 9.03
CA ARG A 54 4.26 -6.86 10.35
C ARG A 54 2.74 -6.78 10.30
N LEU A 55 2.21 -5.88 9.49
CA LEU A 55 0.78 -5.59 9.37
C LEU A 55 -0.02 -6.79 8.85
N ILE A 56 0.59 -7.59 7.98
CA ILE A 56 -0.05 -8.76 7.36
C ILE A 56 -0.52 -9.79 8.39
N GLU A 57 0.20 -10.00 9.48
CA GLU A 57 -0.19 -10.95 10.53
C GLU A 57 -1.48 -10.52 11.22
N ASP A 58 -1.59 -9.24 11.60
CA ASP A 58 -2.79 -8.65 12.17
C ASP A 58 -3.96 -8.70 11.18
N PHE A 59 -3.71 -8.42 9.90
CA PHE A 59 -4.73 -8.52 8.84
C PHE A 59 -5.28 -9.95 8.70
N LEU A 60 -4.42 -10.96 8.64
CA LEU A 60 -4.83 -12.36 8.50
C LEU A 60 -5.58 -12.83 9.75
N ALA A 61 -5.12 -12.44 10.94
CA ALA A 61 -5.79 -12.78 12.21
C ALA A 61 -7.20 -12.19 12.31
N ARG A 62 -7.41 -10.94 11.87
CA ARG A 62 -8.72 -10.27 11.91
C ARG A 62 -9.70 -10.80 10.88
N THR A 63 -9.20 -11.16 9.70
CA THR A 63 -10.05 -11.51 8.56
C THR A 63 -10.32 -13.01 8.43
N ALA A 64 -9.48 -13.86 9.04
CA ALA A 64 -9.54 -15.31 8.90
C ALA A 64 -9.62 -15.77 7.43
N LEU A 65 -8.99 -15.01 6.52
CA LEU A 65 -9.05 -15.30 5.09
C LEU A 65 -8.20 -16.52 4.75
N PRO A 66 -8.71 -17.43 3.88
CA PRO A 66 -7.88 -18.47 3.31
C PRO A 66 -6.82 -17.86 2.38
N ARG A 67 -5.78 -18.64 2.09
CA ARG A 67 -4.75 -18.26 1.12
C ARG A 67 -5.40 -17.93 -0.23
N CYS A 68 -5.02 -16.79 -0.81
CA CYS A 68 -5.49 -16.38 -2.14
C CYS A 68 -4.86 -17.27 -3.23
N GLU A 69 -5.68 -17.75 -4.16
CA GLU A 69 -5.26 -18.68 -5.21
C GLU A 69 -4.51 -17.99 -6.37
N ASN A 70 -4.83 -16.72 -6.63
CA ASN A 70 -4.28 -15.97 -7.75
C ASN A 70 -4.31 -14.46 -7.47
N LEU A 71 -3.58 -13.70 -8.30
CA LEU A 71 -3.46 -12.26 -8.15
C LEU A 71 -4.79 -11.52 -8.31
N VAL A 72 -5.72 -12.05 -9.10
CA VAL A 72 -7.06 -11.48 -9.24
C VAL A 72 -7.76 -11.50 -7.88
N LYS A 73 -7.74 -12.63 -7.17
CA LYS A 73 -8.33 -12.69 -5.83
C LYS A 73 -7.59 -11.80 -4.82
N THR A 74 -6.25 -11.79 -4.88
CA THR A 74 -5.43 -10.91 -4.05
C THR A 74 -5.78 -9.44 -4.25
N SER A 75 -5.98 -8.99 -5.49
CA SER A 75 -6.38 -7.60 -5.78
C SER A 75 -7.72 -7.23 -5.15
N GLU A 76 -8.69 -8.14 -5.15
CA GLU A 76 -10.00 -7.91 -4.52
C GLU A 76 -9.87 -7.78 -3.01
N VAL A 77 -9.06 -8.64 -2.40
CA VAL A 77 -8.78 -8.61 -0.96
C VAL A 77 -8.06 -7.32 -0.58
N LEU A 78 -7.08 -6.87 -1.38
CA LEU A 78 -6.43 -5.58 -1.17
C LEU A 78 -7.44 -4.44 -1.19
N SER A 79 -8.18 -4.29 -2.29
CA SER A 79 -9.14 -3.19 -2.49
C SER A 79 -10.30 -3.21 -1.49
N LYS A 80 -11.00 -4.35 -1.38
CA LYS A 80 -12.29 -4.45 -0.67
C LYS A 80 -12.15 -4.80 0.81
N CYS A 81 -11.00 -5.30 1.25
CA CYS A 81 -10.75 -5.66 2.64
C CYS A 81 -9.61 -4.85 3.27
N ALA A 82 -8.38 -4.94 2.75
CA ALA A 82 -7.21 -4.35 3.40
C ALA A 82 -7.29 -2.81 3.45
N PHE A 83 -7.49 -2.16 2.29
CA PHE A 83 -7.66 -0.70 2.24
C PHE A 83 -8.86 -0.23 3.06
N LYS A 84 -9.94 -1.01 3.09
CA LYS A 84 -11.12 -0.68 3.88
C LYS A 84 -10.87 -0.77 5.38
N ILE A 85 -10.13 -1.78 5.83
CA ILE A 85 -9.81 -1.99 7.25
C ILE A 85 -8.83 -0.91 7.75
N PHE A 86 -7.78 -0.60 6.99
CA PHE A 86 -6.69 0.25 7.47
C PHE A 86 -6.85 1.74 7.13
N LEU A 87 -7.47 2.07 6.00
CA LEU A 87 -7.59 3.45 5.51
C LEU A 87 -9.04 3.87 5.26
N ASN A 88 -10.02 2.98 5.49
CA ASN A 88 -11.45 3.22 5.27
C ASN A 88 -11.85 3.57 3.81
N ILE A 89 -10.95 3.36 2.84
CA ILE A 89 -11.20 3.58 1.42
C ILE A 89 -11.37 2.25 0.66
N THR A 90 -11.85 2.31 -0.59
CA THR A 90 -11.97 1.14 -1.45
C THR A 90 -11.50 1.50 -2.86
N PRO A 91 -10.19 1.33 -3.16
CA PRO A 91 -9.64 1.68 -4.46
C PRO A 91 -10.26 0.85 -5.59
N ASN A 92 -10.48 1.45 -6.75
CA ASN A 92 -10.99 0.75 -7.92
C ASN A 92 -9.87 -0.06 -8.59
N ILE A 93 -10.13 -1.32 -8.92
CA ILE A 93 -9.16 -2.19 -9.60
C ILE A 93 -9.37 -2.07 -11.11
N THR A 94 -8.35 -1.63 -11.84
CA THR A 94 -8.42 -1.41 -13.29
C THR A 94 -7.15 -1.90 -14.00
N ASN A 95 -7.07 -1.68 -15.32
CA ASN A 95 -5.86 -1.84 -16.12
C ASN A 95 -5.15 -3.20 -15.98
N TRP A 96 -5.93 -4.28 -15.93
CA TRP A 96 -5.38 -5.63 -15.91
C TRP A 96 -4.57 -5.94 -17.17
N SER A 97 -3.37 -6.50 -16.99
CA SER A 97 -2.62 -7.12 -18.08
C SER A 97 -3.36 -8.36 -18.63
N HIS A 98 -3.06 -8.72 -19.88
CA HIS A 98 -3.69 -9.87 -20.55
C HIS A 98 -3.43 -11.18 -19.79
N ASN A 99 -2.23 -11.36 -19.26
CA ASN A 99 -1.81 -12.53 -18.47
C ASN A 99 -2.18 -12.45 -16.98
N LYS A 100 -2.91 -11.41 -16.55
CA LYS A 100 -3.39 -11.24 -15.17
C LYS A 100 -2.27 -11.22 -14.11
N ASP A 101 -1.10 -10.72 -14.48
CA ASP A 101 0.04 -10.52 -13.57
C ASP A 101 0.18 -9.07 -13.09
N THR A 102 -0.57 -8.12 -13.67
CA THR A 102 -0.45 -6.69 -13.38
C THR A 102 -1.82 -6.07 -13.31
N PHE A 103 -2.05 -5.18 -12.35
CA PHE A 103 -3.26 -4.38 -12.23
C PHE A 103 -2.96 -3.01 -11.63
N SER A 104 -3.92 -2.10 -11.74
CA SER A 104 -3.86 -0.78 -11.12
C SER A 104 -4.92 -0.64 -10.02
N LEU A 105 -4.54 0.03 -8.94
CA LEU A 105 -5.42 0.52 -7.89
C LEU A 105 -5.60 2.02 -8.09
N ILE A 106 -6.83 2.45 -8.35
CA ILE A 106 -7.19 3.86 -8.47
C ILE A 106 -7.77 4.32 -7.14
N LEU A 107 -7.11 5.30 -6.52
CA LEU A 107 -7.53 5.88 -5.25
C LEU A 107 -8.33 7.14 -5.56
N ASP A 108 -9.66 7.07 -5.42
CA ASP A 108 -10.54 8.23 -5.58
C ASP A 108 -10.32 9.24 -4.43
N GLU A 109 -9.99 8.73 -3.24
CA GLU A 109 -9.65 9.48 -2.05
C GLU A 109 -8.36 8.90 -1.45
N ASN A 110 -7.40 9.76 -1.10
CA ASN A 110 -6.17 9.38 -0.42
C ASN A 110 -6.07 10.09 0.94
N PRO A 111 -6.48 9.43 2.05
CA PRO A 111 -6.53 10.06 3.37
C PRO A 111 -5.19 10.62 3.86
N LEU A 112 -4.07 10.06 3.37
CA LEU A 112 -2.74 10.58 3.71
C LEU A 112 -2.48 11.96 3.11
N ALA A 113 -3.07 12.24 1.95
CA ALA A 113 -2.92 13.49 1.22
C ALA A 113 -3.95 14.55 1.62
N ASP A 114 -4.85 14.25 2.56
CA ASP A 114 -5.83 15.23 3.05
C ASP A 114 -5.08 16.44 3.65
N PHE A 115 -5.43 17.63 3.16
CA PHE A 115 -4.82 18.93 3.55
C PHE A 115 -3.36 19.13 3.14
N VAL A 116 -2.84 18.32 2.22
CA VAL A 116 -1.45 18.43 1.75
C VAL A 116 -1.39 19.22 0.45
N GLU A 117 -0.50 20.20 0.40
CA GLU A 117 -0.09 20.86 -0.84
C GLU A 117 1.42 20.72 -1.00
N LEU A 118 1.87 20.19 -2.14
CA LEU A 118 3.29 20.05 -2.41
C LEU A 118 3.87 21.36 -2.99
N PRO A 119 5.05 21.80 -2.52
CA PRO A 119 5.77 22.88 -3.18
C PRO A 119 6.21 22.45 -4.59
N MET A 120 6.41 23.42 -5.49
CA MET A 120 6.67 23.18 -6.93
C MET A 120 7.87 22.26 -7.20
N ASP A 121 8.89 22.28 -6.35
CA ASP A 121 10.07 21.43 -6.47
C ASP A 121 9.78 19.97 -6.06
N ALA A 122 8.97 19.77 -5.02
CA ALA A 122 8.53 18.45 -4.58
C ALA A 122 7.54 17.80 -5.55
N MET A 123 6.63 18.59 -6.14
CA MET A 123 5.57 18.13 -7.06
C MET A 123 6.11 17.28 -8.23
N LYS A 124 7.37 17.50 -8.64
CA LYS A 124 7.99 16.79 -9.76
C LYS A 124 8.61 15.44 -9.40
N SER A 125 8.89 15.19 -8.12
CA SER A 125 9.78 14.09 -7.72
C SER A 125 9.29 13.34 -6.50
N LEU A 126 8.68 14.00 -5.52
CA LEU A 126 8.13 13.37 -4.33
C LEU A 126 6.86 12.57 -4.68
N TRP A 127 6.83 11.32 -4.23
CA TRP A 127 5.62 10.51 -4.13
C TRP A 127 5.17 10.58 -2.68
N TYR A 128 4.32 11.55 -2.37
CA TYR A 128 4.03 11.90 -0.98
C TYR A 128 3.53 10.70 -0.17
N SER A 129 2.75 9.81 -0.79
CA SER A 129 2.22 8.59 -0.17
C SER A 129 3.00 7.32 -0.52
N ASN A 130 4.30 7.40 -0.87
CA ASN A 130 5.11 6.23 -1.27
C ASN A 130 5.18 5.12 -0.22
N ILE A 131 4.88 5.46 1.04
CA ILE A 131 4.74 4.48 2.12
C ILE A 131 3.72 3.38 1.78
N LEU A 132 2.66 3.70 1.04
CA LEU A 132 1.64 2.73 0.64
C LEU A 132 2.22 1.66 -0.30
N CYS A 133 3.11 2.04 -1.21
CA CYS A 133 3.80 1.09 -2.09
C CYS A 133 4.67 0.12 -1.28
N GLY A 134 5.39 0.64 -0.28
CA GLY A 134 6.15 -0.18 0.66
C GLY A 134 5.26 -1.15 1.43
N VAL A 135 4.17 -0.67 2.03
CA VAL A 135 3.23 -1.51 2.80
C VAL A 135 2.69 -2.65 1.95
N LEU A 136 2.28 -2.35 0.71
CA LEU A 136 1.80 -3.36 -0.22
C LEU A 136 2.89 -4.38 -0.58
N LYS A 137 4.11 -3.92 -0.91
CA LYS A 137 5.24 -4.81 -1.20
C LYS A 137 5.52 -5.76 -0.03
N GLY A 138 5.70 -5.22 1.17
CA GLY A 138 6.02 -6.02 2.35
C GLY A 138 4.92 -7.03 2.68
N SER A 139 3.65 -6.60 2.62
CA SER A 139 2.52 -7.48 2.90
C SER A 139 2.39 -8.62 1.88
N LEU A 140 2.60 -8.32 0.59
CA LEU A 140 2.53 -9.30 -0.50
C LEU A 140 3.68 -10.30 -0.42
N GLU A 141 4.88 -9.84 -0.07
CA GLU A 141 6.05 -10.71 0.08
C GLU A 141 5.86 -11.76 1.19
N MET A 142 5.28 -11.35 2.32
CA MET A 142 4.97 -12.26 3.44
C MET A 142 3.94 -13.33 3.12
N VAL A 143 3.11 -13.13 2.09
CA VAL A 143 2.21 -14.15 1.53
C VAL A 143 2.77 -14.81 0.26
N GLN A 144 4.11 -14.76 0.12
CA GLN A 144 4.87 -15.44 -0.92
C GLN A 144 4.62 -14.90 -2.33
N LEU A 145 4.24 -13.63 -2.46
CA LEU A 145 4.05 -12.96 -3.74
C LEU A 145 5.15 -11.90 -3.91
N ASP A 146 6.11 -12.17 -4.79
CA ASP A 146 7.11 -11.18 -5.17
C ASP A 146 6.49 -10.23 -6.21
N CYS A 147 6.09 -9.05 -5.76
CA CYS A 147 5.46 -8.03 -6.60
C CYS A 147 6.28 -6.74 -6.64
N ASP A 148 6.34 -6.09 -7.80
CA ASP A 148 6.71 -4.68 -7.92
C ASP A 148 5.48 -3.81 -7.63
N VAL A 149 5.67 -2.75 -6.84
CA VAL A 149 4.60 -1.80 -6.49
C VAL A 149 5.12 -0.37 -6.60
N TRP A 150 4.47 0.47 -7.40
CA TRP A 150 4.89 1.85 -7.62
C TRP A 150 3.71 2.77 -7.98
N PHE A 151 3.86 4.06 -7.71
CA PHE A 151 2.94 5.08 -8.21
C PHE A 151 3.12 5.32 -9.70
N VAL A 152 2.00 5.43 -10.42
CA VAL A 152 1.96 5.81 -11.84
C VAL A 152 1.60 7.28 -11.98
N SER A 153 0.65 7.76 -11.19
CA SER A 153 0.17 9.15 -11.18
C SER A 153 -0.33 9.54 -9.79
N ASP A 154 -0.33 10.84 -9.48
CA ASP A 154 -0.82 11.37 -8.21
C ASP A 154 -1.41 12.79 -8.38
N ILE A 155 -2.58 13.01 -7.78
CA ILE A 155 -3.24 14.33 -7.79
C ILE A 155 -2.37 15.41 -7.15
N LEU A 156 -1.56 15.06 -6.14
CA LEU A 156 -0.63 16.00 -5.49
C LEU A 156 0.49 16.47 -6.44
N ARG A 157 0.71 15.72 -7.53
CA ARG A 157 1.67 16.03 -8.59
C ARG A 157 1.01 16.68 -9.80
N GLY A 158 -0.28 16.96 -9.73
CA GLY A 158 -1.07 17.61 -10.77
C GLY A 158 -1.71 16.66 -11.78
N ASP A 159 -1.67 15.34 -11.53
CA ASP A 159 -2.35 14.36 -12.38
C ASP A 159 -3.86 14.33 -12.12
N SER A 160 -4.63 13.70 -13.01
CA SER A 160 -6.09 13.62 -12.89
C SER A 160 -6.59 12.64 -11.82
N GLN A 161 -5.75 11.69 -11.41
CA GLN A 161 -6.09 10.64 -10.45
C GLN A 161 -4.84 10.10 -9.76
N THR A 162 -5.02 9.49 -8.59
CA THR A 162 -3.96 8.76 -7.91
C THR A 162 -4.01 7.28 -8.30
N GLU A 163 -2.93 6.77 -8.90
CA GLU A 163 -2.82 5.40 -9.40
C GLU A 163 -1.59 4.70 -8.83
N ILE A 164 -1.79 3.54 -8.22
CA ILE A 164 -0.74 2.62 -7.80
C ILE A 164 -0.81 1.37 -8.68
N LYS A 165 0.30 0.99 -9.29
CA LYS A 165 0.40 -0.25 -10.08
C LYS A 165 1.07 -1.35 -9.27
N VAL A 166 0.53 -2.56 -9.40
CA VAL A 166 1.05 -3.77 -8.79
C VAL A 166 1.31 -4.79 -9.89
N LYS A 167 2.51 -5.33 -9.94
CA LYS A 167 2.92 -6.38 -10.89
C LYS A 167 3.52 -7.55 -10.14
N LEU A 168 2.96 -8.74 -10.32
CA LEU A 168 3.52 -10.00 -9.84
C LEU A 168 4.69 -10.42 -10.72
N ASN A 169 5.86 -10.58 -10.12
CA ASN A 169 7.05 -11.09 -10.77
C ASN A 169 7.10 -12.61 -10.70
N ARG A 170 6.89 -13.17 -9.50
CA ARG A 170 6.91 -14.61 -9.25
C ARG A 170 6.25 -14.95 -7.92
N ILE A 171 5.84 -16.20 -7.79
CA ILE A 171 5.44 -16.78 -6.51
C ILE A 171 6.71 -17.33 -5.85
N LEU A 172 6.99 -16.86 -4.63
CA LEU A 172 8.08 -17.36 -3.81
C LEU A 172 7.68 -18.77 -3.35
N LYS A 173 8.48 -19.79 -3.67
CA LYS A 173 8.21 -21.14 -3.18
C LYS A 173 8.68 -21.24 -1.73
N ASP A 174 7.94 -21.97 -0.91
CA ASP A 174 8.52 -22.52 0.32
C ASP A 174 9.69 -23.43 -0.05
N GLU A 175 10.89 -23.09 0.38
CA GLU A 175 11.85 -24.15 0.72
C GLU A 175 11.32 -24.79 2.00
N ILE A 176 10.41 -25.76 1.85
CA ILE A 176 10.19 -26.74 2.91
C ILE A 176 11.49 -27.55 2.93
N PRO A 177 12.30 -27.55 4.01
CA PRO A 177 13.37 -28.52 4.12
C PRO A 177 12.74 -29.91 4.00
N ILE A 178 13.19 -30.67 3.01
CA ILE A 178 12.80 -32.06 2.87
C ILE A 178 13.43 -32.81 4.05
N GLY A 179 12.63 -33.19 5.04
CA GLY A 179 13.01 -34.04 6.18
C GLY A 179 12.65 -33.42 7.53
N GLU A 180 12.09 -34.13 8.50
CA GLU A 180 12.21 -35.57 8.79
C GLU A 180 10.85 -36.19 9.16
N ASP A 181 10.60 -37.40 8.67
CA ASP A 181 9.67 -38.38 9.27
C ASP A 181 10.14 -38.80 10.67
#